data_AF-A0A966P8Q6-F1
#
_entry.id   AF-A0A966P8Q6-F1
#
_cell.length_a   1.000
_cell.length_b   1.000
_cell.length_c   1.000
_cell.angle_alpha   90.00
_cell.angle_beta   90.00
_cell.angle_gamma   90.00
#
_symmetry.space_group_name_H-M   'P 1'
#
loop_
_entity.id
_entity.type
_entity.pdbx_description
1 polymer ?
#
loop_
_entity_poly.entity_id
_entity_poly.type
_entity_poly.pdbx_seq_one_letter_code
_entity_poly.pdbx_strand_id
1 'polypeptide(L)'
;PDDVLEYIASKISTNIRELEGALIRVTAFASLNRQPVDMNLAEIVLKDLILDESIPEITANVIMAQTAAYFSLTIDDLCGTSRSHAFVNARQIAMYLCRER
;
A
#
# COMPACT_ATOMS: atom_id res chain seq x y z
N PRO A 1 -0.93 -23.85 -16.78
CA PRO A 1 0.03 -23.69 -15.66
C PRO A 1 0.98 -22.53 -15.92
N ASP A 2 1.56 -22.48 -17.12
CA ASP A 2 2.51 -21.44 -17.53
C ASP A 2 1.86 -20.05 -17.53
N ASP A 3 0.64 -19.92 -18.06
CA ASP A 3 -0.12 -18.66 -18.07
C ASP A 3 -0.33 -18.06 -16.66
N VAL A 4 -0.53 -18.93 -15.65
CA VAL A 4 -0.71 -18.51 -14.26
C VAL A 4 0.61 -18.04 -13.65
N LEU A 5 1.71 -18.73 -13.96
CA LEU A 5 3.05 -18.33 -13.51
C LEU A 5 3.49 -17.02 -14.15
N GLU A 6 3.22 -16.84 -15.43
CA GLU A 6 3.50 -15.61 -16.17
C GLU A 6 2.64 -14.46 -15.64
N TYR A 7 1.36 -14.71 -15.33
CA TYR A 7 0.51 -13.73 -14.66
C TYR A 7 1.08 -13.28 -13.32
N ILE A 8 1.45 -14.22 -12.44
CA ILE A 8 2.05 -13.91 -11.13
C ILE A 8 3.33 -13.08 -11.31
N ALA A 9 4.21 -13.48 -12.23
CA ALA A 9 5.46 -12.78 -12.51
C ALA A 9 5.23 -11.37 -13.10
N SER A 10 4.19 -11.19 -13.91
CA SER A 10 3.84 -9.87 -14.49
C SER A 10 3.35 -8.87 -13.44
N LYS A 11 2.74 -9.36 -12.34
CA LYS A 11 2.17 -8.53 -11.28
C LYS A 11 3.12 -8.28 -10.12
N ILE A 12 4.13 -9.14 -9.93
CA ILE A 12 5.10 -9.04 -8.83
C ILE A 12 6.51 -9.14 -9.41
N SER A 13 7.07 -7.99 -9.81
CA SER A 13 8.33 -7.92 -10.55
C SER A 13 9.51 -7.39 -9.72
N THR A 14 9.25 -6.81 -8.54
CA THR A 14 10.24 -6.05 -7.76
C THR A 14 10.83 -6.82 -6.57
N ASN A 15 10.13 -7.81 -6.03
CA ASN A 15 10.55 -8.53 -4.82
C ASN A 15 10.32 -10.04 -4.92
N ILE A 16 11.42 -10.80 -4.96
CA ILE A 16 11.37 -12.27 -5.09
C ILE A 16 10.64 -12.96 -3.92
N ARG A 17 10.67 -12.38 -2.71
CA ARG A 17 9.93 -12.94 -1.56
C ARG A 17 8.42 -12.81 -1.72
N GLU A 18 7.97 -11.71 -2.30
CA GLU A 18 6.56 -11.49 -2.60
C GLU A 18 6.07 -12.44 -3.69
N LEU A 19 6.91 -12.67 -4.71
CA LEU A 19 6.64 -13.63 -5.78
C LEU A 19 6.46 -15.05 -5.22
N GLU A 20 7.41 -15.51 -4.39
CA GLU A 20 7.34 -16.82 -3.74
C GLU A 20 6.10 -16.93 -2.83
N GLY A 21 5.83 -15.89 -2.03
CA GLY A 21 4.65 -15.85 -1.16
C GLY A 21 3.32 -15.90 -1.94
N ALA A 22 3.26 -15.24 -3.10
CA ALA A 22 2.11 -15.29 -4.00
C ALA A 22 1.87 -16.71 -4.55
N LEU A 23 2.93 -17.36 -5.04
CA LEU A 23 2.88 -18.73 -5.54
C LEU A 23 2.42 -19.71 -4.46
N ILE A 24 2.97 -19.60 -3.25
CA ILE A 24 2.58 -20.42 -2.09
C ILE A 24 1.10 -20.22 -1.76
N ARG A 25 0.60 -18.98 -1.73
CA ARG A 25 -0.83 -18.70 -1.45
C ARG A 25 -1.76 -19.32 -2.49
N VAL A 26 -1.47 -19.15 -3.78
CA VAL A 26 -2.30 -19.70 -4.87
C VAL A 26 -2.33 -21.23 -4.82
N THR A 27 -1.17 -21.87 -4.67
CA THR A 27 -1.07 -23.33 -4.58
C THR A 27 -1.72 -23.89 -3.31
N ALA A 28 -1.57 -23.22 -2.17
CA ALA A 28 -2.23 -23.60 -0.91
C ALA A 28 -3.75 -23.52 -1.03
N PHE A 29 -4.28 -22.42 -1.60
CA PHE A 29 -5.72 -22.25 -1.79
C PHE A 29 -6.31 -23.29 -2.74
N ALA A 30 -5.62 -23.59 -3.85
CA ALA A 30 -6.00 -24.65 -4.78
C ALA A 30 -6.06 -26.02 -4.09
N SER A 31 -5.02 -26.35 -3.31
CA SER A 31 -4.92 -27.59 -2.55
C SER A 31 -6.04 -27.74 -1.51
N LEU A 32 -6.32 -26.69 -0.73
CA LEU A 32 -7.37 -26.67 0.29
C LEU A 32 -8.77 -26.86 -0.32
N ASN A 33 -9.01 -26.28 -1.50
CA ASN A 33 -10.30 -26.37 -2.20
C ASN A 33 -10.37 -27.58 -3.16
N ARG A 34 -9.32 -28.41 -3.24
CA ARG A 34 -9.21 -29.55 -4.16
C ARG A 34 -9.54 -29.20 -5.61
N GLN A 35 -9.14 -28.02 -6.04
CA GLN A 35 -9.33 -27.54 -7.40
C GLN A 35 -7.97 -27.34 -8.08
N PRO A 36 -7.88 -27.49 -9.40
CA PRO A 36 -6.66 -27.17 -10.13
C PRO A 36 -6.32 -25.69 -10.00
N VAL A 37 -5.03 -25.37 -10.14
CA VAL A 37 -4.60 -23.97 -10.25
C VAL A 37 -4.98 -23.48 -11.65
N ASP A 38 -5.89 -22.52 -11.72
CA ASP A 38 -6.28 -21.83 -12.94
C ASP A 38 -6.19 -20.31 -12.79
N MET A 39 -6.39 -19.58 -13.90
CA MET A 39 -6.25 -18.13 -13.96
C MET A 39 -7.25 -17.41 -13.04
N ASN A 40 -8.51 -17.83 -13.04
CA ASN A 40 -9.55 -17.24 -12.21
C ASN A 40 -9.20 -17.36 -10.72
N LEU A 41 -8.70 -18.53 -10.32
CA LEU A 41 -8.25 -18.76 -8.96
C LEU A 41 -7.11 -17.82 -8.57
N ALA A 42 -6.11 -17.69 -9.44
CA ALA A 42 -4.98 -16.82 -9.21
C ALA A 42 -5.42 -15.35 -9.10
N GLU A 43 -6.31 -14.87 -9.97
CA GLU A 43 -6.86 -13.52 -9.88
C GLU A 43 -7.59 -13.27 -8.56
N ILE A 44 -8.44 -14.21 -8.11
CA ILE A 44 -9.18 -14.09 -6.85
C ILE A 44 -8.22 -14.04 -5.65
N VAL A 45 -7.25 -14.97 -5.60
CA VAL A 45 -6.32 -15.09 -4.46
C VAL A 45 -5.33 -13.92 -4.39
N LEU A 46 -4.94 -13.37 -5.54
CA LEU A 46 -3.95 -12.31 -5.62
C LEU A 46 -4.55 -10.91 -5.61
N LYS A 47 -5.87 -10.77 -5.71
CA LYS A 47 -6.57 -9.48 -5.73
C LYS A 47 -6.19 -8.54 -4.58
N ASP A 48 -6.05 -9.08 -3.38
CA ASP A 48 -5.70 -8.29 -2.18
C ASP A 48 -4.17 -8.10 -2.02
N LEU A 49 -3.37 -8.91 -2.72
CA LEU A 49 -1.91 -8.86 -2.68
C LEU A 49 -1.35 -7.87 -3.71
N ILE A 50 -1.97 -7.87 -4.89
CA ILE A 50 -1.70 -6.90 -5.93
C ILE A 50 -2.44 -5.63 -5.49
N LEU A 51 -1.80 -4.87 -4.60
CA LEU A 51 -2.20 -3.50 -4.33
C LEU A 51 -2.39 -2.83 -5.69
N ASP A 52 -3.59 -2.32 -5.93
CA ASP A 52 -3.87 -1.53 -7.12
C ASP A 52 -2.81 -0.43 -7.15
N GLU A 53 -1.91 -0.43 -8.15
CA GLU A 53 -0.93 0.66 -8.31
C GLU A 53 -1.63 2.03 -8.44
N SER A 54 -2.96 2.03 -8.67
CA SER A 54 -3.81 3.21 -8.65
C SER A 54 -4.17 3.72 -7.26
N ILE A 55 -3.96 2.97 -6.17
CA ILE A 55 -4.15 3.49 -4.82
C ILE A 55 -2.90 4.32 -4.50
N PRO A 56 -3.02 5.66 -4.36
CA PRO A 56 -1.87 6.47 -4.03
C PRO A 56 -1.32 6.01 -2.68
N GLU A 57 -0.06 5.59 -2.69
CA GLU A 57 0.65 5.25 -1.46
C GLU A 57 0.57 6.44 -0.50
N ILE A 58 0.10 6.20 0.72
CA ILE A 58 -0.07 7.30 1.66
C ILE A 58 1.27 7.62 2.34
N THR A 59 2.06 8.42 1.63
CA THR A 59 3.38 8.86 2.08
C THR A 59 3.30 10.01 3.09
N ALA A 60 4.41 10.24 3.82
CA ALA A 60 4.54 11.39 4.72
C ALA A 60 4.27 12.72 4.00
N ASN A 61 4.69 12.86 2.74
CA ASN A 61 4.45 14.06 1.93
C ASN A 61 2.96 14.29 1.68
N VAL A 62 2.20 13.22 1.37
CA VAL A 62 0.74 13.29 1.19
C VAL A 62 0.07 13.71 2.51
N ILE A 63 0.49 13.13 3.64
CA ILE A 63 -0.04 13.47 4.96
C ILE A 63 0.21 14.94 5.29
N MET A 64 1.44 15.42 5.08
CA MET A 64 1.80 16.82 5.33
C MET A 64 1.00 17.78 4.43
N ALA A 65 0.87 17.48 3.14
CA ALA A 65 0.13 18.31 2.20
C ALA A 65 -1.36 18.41 2.57
N GLN A 66 -2.00 17.27 2.90
CA GLN A 66 -3.40 17.24 3.31
C GLN A 66 -3.62 17.92 4.67
N THR A 67 -2.69 17.74 5.61
CA THR A 67 -2.76 18.41 6.91
C THR A 67 -2.61 19.93 6.75
N ALA A 68 -1.67 20.38 5.93
CA ALA A 68 -1.48 21.81 5.63
C ALA A 68 -2.75 22.40 5.01
N ALA A 69 -3.33 21.75 4.00
CA ALA A 69 -4.57 22.18 3.35
C ALA A 69 -5.74 22.27 4.34
N TYR A 70 -5.93 21.25 5.18
CA TYR A 70 -7.01 21.23 6.18
C TYR A 70 -6.93 22.39 7.17
N PHE A 71 -5.72 22.71 7.66
CA PHE A 71 -5.50 23.82 8.60
C PHE A 71 -5.29 25.18 7.92
N SER A 72 -5.41 25.26 6.59
CA SER A 72 -5.11 26.47 5.80
C SER A 72 -3.70 27.02 6.07
N LEU A 73 -2.73 26.11 6.15
CA LEU A 73 -1.31 26.36 6.36
C LEU A 73 -0.51 26.01 5.11
N THR A 74 0.73 26.49 5.04
CA THR A 74 1.70 26.00 4.06
C THR A 74 2.50 24.81 4.62
N ILE A 75 3.10 24.02 3.73
CA ILE A 75 4.06 22.97 4.16
C ILE A 75 5.25 23.62 4.88
N ASP A 76 5.69 24.79 4.44
CA ASP A 76 6.77 25.54 5.10
C ASP A 76 6.40 25.97 6.53
N ASP A 77 5.12 26.31 6.79
CA ASP A 77 4.65 26.57 8.16
C ASP A 77 4.75 25.32 9.04
N LEU A 78 4.43 24.13 8.48
CA LEU A 78 4.58 22.85 9.19
C LEU A 78 6.05 22.49 9.42
N CYS A 79 6.96 22.86 8.53
CA CYS A 79 8.40 22.64 8.68
C CYS A 79 9.11 23.73 9.50
N GLY A 80 8.48 24.88 9.68
CA GLY A 80 9.06 26.04 10.35
C GLY A 80 9.24 25.86 11.86
N THR A 81 9.94 26.82 12.48
CA THR A 81 10.27 26.77 13.92
C THR A 81 9.21 27.38 14.83
N SER A 82 8.17 28.02 14.26
CA SER A 82 7.12 28.68 15.03
C SER A 82 6.38 27.71 15.93
N ARG A 83 6.14 28.13 17.18
CA ARG A 83 5.47 27.33 18.23
C ARG A 83 4.05 27.80 18.51
N SER A 84 3.44 28.57 17.60
CA SER A 84 2.02 28.93 17.72
C SER A 84 1.17 27.66 17.86
N HIS A 85 0.16 27.73 18.71
CA HIS A 85 -0.71 26.60 19.02
C HIS A 85 -1.31 25.95 17.75
N ALA A 86 -1.68 26.77 16.75
CA ALA A 86 -2.19 26.29 15.47
C ALA A 86 -1.19 25.38 14.72
N PHE A 87 0.08 25.82 14.63
CA PHE A 87 1.13 25.04 13.96
C PHE A 87 1.49 23.77 14.73
N VAL A 88 1.55 23.85 16.05
CA VAL A 88 1.87 22.69 16.90
C VAL A 88 0.80 21.61 16.79
N ASN A 89 -0.48 21.99 16.84
CA ASN A 89 -1.58 21.04 16.70
C ASN A 89 -1.58 20.36 15.32
N ALA A 90 -1.43 21.13 14.25
CA ALA A 90 -1.35 20.58 12.89
C ALA A 90 -0.17 19.59 12.74
N ARG A 91 1.01 19.92 13.28
CA ARG A 91 2.17 19.01 13.28
C ARG A 91 1.92 17.73 14.07
N GLN A 92 1.30 17.81 15.24
CA GLN A 92 1.01 16.63 16.07
C GLN A 92 0.07 15.66 15.34
N ILE A 93 -0.96 16.19 14.67
CA ILE A 93 -1.88 15.37 13.87
C ILE A 93 -1.13 14.74 12.69
N ALA A 94 -0.32 15.49 11.96
CA ALA A 94 0.48 14.94 10.87
C ALA A 94 1.42 13.82 11.36
N MET A 95 2.14 14.04 12.48
CA MET A 95 3.04 13.04 13.07
C MET A 95 2.29 11.79 13.53
N TYR A 96 1.11 11.96 14.13
CA TYR A 96 0.26 10.84 14.54
C TYR A 96 -0.18 10.02 13.32
N LEU A 97 -0.66 10.68 12.27
CA LEU A 97 -1.06 10.02 11.02
C LEU A 97 0.10 9.33 10.30
N CYS A 98 1.32 9.87 10.38
CA CYS A 98 2.51 9.19 9.87
C CYS A 98 2.88 7.93 10.65
N ARG A 99 2.47 7.83 11.92
CA ARG A 99 2.81 6.71 12.82
C ARG A 99 1.75 5.60 12.84
N GLU A 100 0.47 5.94 12.72
CA GLU A 100 -0.65 4.98 12.74
C GLU A 100 -0.87 4.31 11.37
N ARG A 101 -0.06 4.66 10.36
CA ARG A 101 -0.06 4.05 9.03
C ARG A 101 0.63 2.69 9.02
#